data_AF-A0A7C7S157-F1
#
_entry.id   AF-A0A7C7S157-F1
#
_cell.length_a   1.000
_cell.length_b   1.000
_cell.length_c   1.000
_cell.angle_alpha   90.00
_cell.angle_beta   90.00
_cell.angle_gamma   90.00
#
_symmetry.space_group_name_H-M   'P 1'
#
loop_
_entity.id
_entity.type
_entity.pdbx_description
1 polymer ?
#
loop_
_entity_poly.entity_id
_entity_poly.type
_entity_poly.pdbx_seq_one_letter_code
_entity_poly.pdbx_strand_id
1 'polypeptide(L)' 'MEKFLEMFIELMLVLLVFWMAANFWMRFLPSLATQLPLPIYEFLYAFTGAGEGISQDSLAD' A
#
# COMPACT_ATOMS: atom_id res chain seq x y z
N MET A 1 18.35 21.77 13.86
CA MET A 1 18.22 20.30 13.75
C MET A 1 16.85 19.81 14.23
N GLU A 2 16.34 20.30 15.36
CA GLU A 2 15.05 19.87 15.92
C GLU A 2 13.85 20.04 14.96
N LYS A 3 13.71 21.22 14.33
CA LYS A 3 12.63 21.48 13.35
C LYS A 3 12.66 20.56 12.12
N PHE A 4 13.85 20.13 11.69
CA PHE A 4 13.99 19.20 10.56
C PHE A 4 13.57 17.79 10.99
N LEU A 5 13.96 17.39 12.21
CA LEU A 5 13.62 16.09 12.78
C LEU A 5 12.11 15.99 13.07
N GLU A 6 11.49 17.06 13.55
CA GLU A 6 10.04 17.15 13.74
C GLU A 6 9.28 17.01 12.41
N MET A 7 9.67 17.78 11.39
CA MET A 7 9.09 17.66 10.04
C MET A 7 9.29 16.27 9.44
N PHE A 8 10.44 15.64 9.68
CA PHE A 8 10.72 14.28 9.24
C PHE A 8 9.80 13.25 9.92
N ILE A 9 9.60 13.37 11.23
CA ILE A 9 8.69 12.50 11.99
C ILE A 9 7.25 12.68 11.51
N GLU A 10 6.79 13.91 11.33
CA GLU A 10 5.44 14.19 10.81
C GLU A 10 5.24 13.54 9.43
N LEU A 11 6.21 13.68 8.52
CA LEU A 11 6.14 13.07 7.19
C LEU A 11 6.11 11.54 7.26
N MET A 12 6.92 10.93 8.13
CA MET A 12 6.90 9.49 8.37
C MET A 12 5.56 9.02 8.94
N LEU A 13 4.95 9.77 9.87
CA LEU A 13 3.64 9.45 10.44
C LEU A 13 2.53 9.52 9.38
N VAL A 14 2.53 10.57 8.55
CA VAL A 14 1.56 10.70 7.45
C VAL A 14 1.71 9.53 6.47
N LEU A 15 2.95 9.18 6.12
CA LEU A 15 3.23 8.07 5.21
C LEU A 15 2.81 6.71 5.82
N LEU A 16 3.01 6.51 7.12
CA LEU A 16 2.57 5.31 7.83
C LEU A 16 1.04 5.20 7.89
N VAL A 17 0.34 6.29 8.20
CA VAL A 17 -1.13 6.31 8.23
C VAL A 17 -1.70 6.05 6.84
N PHE A 18 -1.12 6.67 5.81
CA PHE A 18 -1.49 6.42 4.42
C PHE A 18 -1.27 4.95 4.03
N TRP A 19 -0.11 4.38 4.37
CA TRP A 19 0.19 2.96 4.12
C TRP A 19 -0.82 2.04 4.83
N MET A 20 -1.15 2.30 6.09
CA MET A 20 -2.09 1.48 6.85
C MET A 20 -3.50 1.52 6.24
N ALA A 21 -3.97 2.70 5.84
CA ALA A 21 -5.27 2.87 5.19
C ALA A 21 -5.31 2.18 3.82
N ALA A 22 -4.27 2.36 3.00
CA ALA A 22 -4.15 1.71 1.70
C ALA A 22 -4.09 0.19 1.84
N ASN A 23 -3.28 -0.34 2.77
CA ASN A 23 -3.16 -1.78 3.00
C ASN A 23 -4.48 -2.37 3.51
N PHE A 24 -5.18 -1.68 4.40
CA PHE A 24 -6.52 -2.07 4.83
C PHE A 24 -7.48 -2.12 3.64
N TRP A 25 -7.50 -1.09 2.80
CA TRP A 25 -8.36 -1.05 1.61
C TRP A 25 -8.09 -2.20 0.65
N MET A 26 -6.82 -2.46 0.34
CA MET A 26 -6.41 -3.53 -0.59
C MET A 26 -6.79 -4.92 -0.05
N ARG A 27 -6.65 -5.15 1.26
CA ARG A 27 -6.91 -6.46 1.88
C ARG A 27 -8.37 -6.72 2.20
N PHE A 28 -9.10 -5.73 2.70
CA PHE A 28 -10.48 -5.90 3.16
C PHE A 28 -11.52 -5.58 2.08
N LEU A 29 -11.19 -4.73 1.11
CA LEU A 29 -12.07 -4.33 0.02
C LEU A 29 -11.41 -4.51 -1.36
N PRO A 30 -10.94 -5.73 -1.69
CA PRO A 30 -10.24 -6.00 -2.94
C PRO A 30 -11.11 -5.69 -4.16
N SER A 31 -12.43 -5.86 -4.07
CA SER A 31 -13.36 -5.56 -5.16
C SER A 31 -13.45 -4.07 -5.51
N LEU A 32 -13.18 -3.18 -4.56
CA LEU A 32 -13.08 -1.74 -4.81
C LEU A 32 -11.68 -1.37 -5.29
N ALA A 33 -10.64 -2.04 -4.77
CA ALA A 33 -9.27 -1.85 -5.24
C ALA A 33 -9.11 -2.20 -6.72
N THR A 34 -9.71 -3.29 -7.20
CA THR A 34 -9.62 -3.71 -8.61
C THR A 34 -10.40 -2.82 -9.58
N GLN A 35 -11.25 -1.92 -9.07
CA GLN A 35 -11.94 -0.91 -9.87
C GLN A 35 -11.08 0.35 -10.11
N LEU A 36 -9.93 0.46 -9.42
CA LEU A 36 -9.00 1.54 -9.66
C LEU A 36 -8.34 1.37 -11.05
N PRO A 37 -7.96 2.48 -11.70
CA PRO A 37 -7.13 2.40 -12.90
C PRO A 37 -5.90 1.53 -12.64
N LEU A 38 -5.59 0.65 -13.61
CA LEU A 38 -4.47 -0.30 -13.54
C LEU A 38 -3.17 0.28 -12.92
N PRO A 39 -2.65 1.45 -13.34
CA PRO A 39 -1.42 1.98 -12.76
C PRO A 39 -1.54 2.35 -11.27
N ILE A 40 -2.73 2.74 -10.81
CA ILE A 40 -2.99 3.07 -9.40
C ILE A 40 -3.12 1.79 -8.59
N TYR A 41 -3.79 0.77 -9.13
CA TYR A 41 -3.90 -0.54 -8.51
C TYR A 41 -2.52 -1.19 -8.31
N GLU A 42 -1.69 -1.25 -9.36
CA GLU A 42 -0.34 -1.83 -9.30
C GLU A 42 0.55 -1.08 -8.30
N PHE A 43 0.49 0.26 -8.31
CA PHE A 43 1.21 1.09 -7.35
C PHE A 43 0.80 0.76 -5.91
N LEU A 44 -0.50 0.76 -5.59
CA LEU A 44 -0.97 0.46 -4.24
C LEU A 44 -0.67 -0.99 -3.84
N TYR A 45 -0.76 -1.92 -4.77
CA TYR A 45 -0.46 -3.33 -4.55
C TYR A 45 1.01 -3.57 -4.18
N ALA A 46 1.93 -2.96 -4.92
CA ALA A 46 3.36 -2.99 -4.61
C ALA A 46 3.70 -2.21 -3.34
N PHE A 47 3.11 -1.02 -3.15
CA PHE A 47 3.37 -0.14 -2.01
C PHE A 47 2.90 -0.74 -0.68
N THR A 48 1.76 -1.44 -0.68
CA THR A 48 1.19 -2.03 0.54
C THR A 48 1.73 -3.42 0.85
N GLY A 49 2.45 -4.06 -0.08
CA GLY A 49 2.88 -5.46 0.06
C GLY A 49 1.70 -6.44 0.11
N ALA A 50 0.48 -6.00 -0.23
CA ALA A 50 -0.71 -6.85 -0.26
C ALA A 50 -0.57 -8.01 -1.26
N GLY A 51 0.37 -7.91 -2.20
CA GLY A 51 0.67 -8.95 -3.18
C GLY A 51 1.59 -10.09 -2.76
N GLU A 52 2.26 -9.98 -1.62
CA GLU A 52 3.18 -11.03 -1.15
C GLU A 52 2.45 -12.32 -0.69
N GLY A 53 1.12 -12.29 -0.60
CA GLY A 53 0.27 -13.46 -0.33
C GLY A 53 -0.18 -14.25 -1.56
N ILE A 54 0.07 -13.75 -2.78
CA ILE A 54 -0.12 -14.54 -4.00
C ILE A 54 1.23 -15.18 -4.29
N SER A 55 1.48 -16.32 -3.64
CA SER A 55 2.54 -17.22 -4.07
C SER A 55 2.43 -17.38 -5.58
N GLN A 56 3.51 -17.06 -6.26
CA GLN A 56 3.78 -17.24 -7.68
C GLN A 56 3.87 -18.74 -8.03
N ASP A 57 2.88 -19.52 -7.56
CA ASP A 57 2.80 -20.97 -7.65
C ASP A 57 1.49 -21.40 -8.36
N SER A 58 0.54 -20.49 -8.54
CA SER A 58 -0.76 -20.76 -9.20
C SER A 58 -0.83 -20.31 -10.68
N LEU A 59 0.32 -20.10 -11.33
CA LEU A 59 0.41 -19.84 -12.77
C LEU A 59 1.14 -20.96 -13.54
N ALA A 60 1.28 -22.13 -12.92
CA ALA A 60 1.78 -23.35 -13.54
C ALA A 60 0.75 -24.48 -13.40
N ASP A 61 -0.42 -24.30 -14.01
CA ASP A 61 -1.31 -25.40 -14.39
C ASP A 61 -1.87 -25.12 -15.80
#